data_AF-A0A6P0TBI3-F1
#
_entry.id   AF-A0A6P0TBI3-F1
#
_cell.length_a   1.000
_cell.length_b   1.000
_cell.length_c   1.000
_cell.angle_alpha   90.00
_cell.angle_beta   90.00
_cell.angle_gamma   90.00
#
_symmetry.space_group_name_H-M   'P 1'
#
loop_
_entity.id
_entity.type
_entity.pdbx_description
1 polymer ?
#
loop_
_entity_poly.entity_id
_entity_poly.type
_entity_poly.pdbx_seq_one_letter_code
_entity_poly.pdbx_strand_id
1 'polypeptide(L)'
;MLNLTILLLNCTPKQSPEISNTDALGQLVTDQYKRHECQINQIRVADYLTQSGELLEPGSSNSSKPENKPDQFPLQAIQSAHILIIGVPVTQGMRSPVYQYLMRYLRQKNLTHADSITGQSLLYNKVFGVLVVSDASSGRHPIAQISDDLNQLGGTAPPHNTVTWMQPMDTETEFIEANGQHSLTVNREARLLVENTMAIAHLLQRSPLTTNLRQITETARSIAKAAVPETATLLTPKVITTNDSASNSPDNPTIYYRHLTKRIWTVMQEGIRRGFEFKVLSLEDRTYQAERDGKGFIYKIYPGHFSFRIKYKDYDYEQSKSKKLSMMQQDGLSVPLSYGTFKSVIDIPFEKLTYPIVAKPESGSLSQNVFPNLQSLDQLKVAAAMIEASGAEIKLESHINGRDYRVLIINHQYAGCVERRPANVTGDGIHTIRQLFHLRNQEAGRGDRYEAHTTLHQLVFDQTSRSLLDQAGYTLETVLPLGEMFYLQTKITASTGSDYVDCTDQLHPSIVQQCIDFSHQYSTLTLGFDLITTDISRPLIETGGAFNEYNFIPYVDLHENCNIGQKRPVCRLLWDYIEKHADRIVTAEFQPF
;
A
#
# COMPACT_ATOMS: atom_id res chain seq x y z
N MET A 1 -19.36 -31.36 27.68
CA MET A 1 -18.56 -30.19 27.24
C MET A 1 -19.40 -29.42 26.24
N LEU A 2 -19.25 -28.09 26.17
CA LEU A 2 -19.95 -27.31 25.14
C LEU A 2 -19.42 -27.73 23.77
N ASN A 3 -20.30 -28.02 22.83
CA ASN A 3 -19.89 -28.47 21.50
C ASN A 3 -19.29 -27.29 20.73
N LEU A 4 -18.03 -27.44 20.28
CA LEU A 4 -17.32 -26.38 19.54
C LEU A 4 -17.49 -26.59 18.04
N THR A 5 -17.50 -25.47 17.32
CA THR A 5 -17.53 -25.45 15.85
C THR A 5 -16.18 -24.97 15.34
N ILE A 6 -15.54 -25.76 14.49
CA ILE A 6 -14.28 -25.44 13.83
C ILE A 6 -14.58 -25.13 12.37
N LEU A 7 -14.01 -24.03 11.87
CA LEU A 7 -14.02 -23.69 10.46
C LEU A 7 -12.60 -23.68 9.91
N LEU A 8 -12.35 -24.51 8.91
CA LEU A 8 -11.12 -24.46 8.12
C LEU A 8 -11.37 -23.67 6.82
N LEU A 9 -10.67 -22.55 6.65
CA LEU A 9 -10.64 -21.77 5.42
C LEU A 9 -9.35 -22.08 4.65
N ASN A 10 -9.45 -22.77 3.52
CA ASN A 10 -8.32 -23.02 2.63
C ASN A 10 -8.20 -21.90 1.59
N CYS A 11 -7.08 -21.17 1.63
CA CYS A 11 -6.73 -20.08 0.74
C CYS A 11 -5.85 -20.53 -0.44
N THR A 12 -5.97 -21.77 -0.89
CA THR A 12 -5.37 -22.23 -2.16
C THR A 12 -5.95 -21.46 -3.34
N PRO A 13 -5.15 -21.09 -4.36
CA PRO A 13 -5.66 -20.52 -5.61
C PRO A 13 -6.37 -21.55 -6.50
N LYS A 14 -6.07 -22.84 -6.32
CA LYS A 14 -6.68 -23.96 -7.06
C LYS A 14 -8.18 -24.08 -6.72
N GLN A 15 -9.06 -24.24 -7.71
CA GLN A 15 -10.51 -24.38 -7.49
C GLN A 15 -10.89 -25.84 -7.28
N SER A 16 -12.00 -26.13 -6.59
CA SER A 16 -12.49 -27.51 -6.45
C SER A 16 -12.86 -28.11 -7.82
N PRO A 17 -12.50 -29.37 -8.13
CA PRO A 17 -11.91 -30.40 -7.26
C PRO A 17 -10.38 -30.55 -7.34
N GLU A 18 -9.64 -29.55 -7.81
CA GLU A 18 -8.18 -29.65 -7.97
C GLU A 18 -7.47 -30.04 -6.67
N ILE A 19 -6.40 -30.83 -6.80
CA ILE A 19 -5.59 -31.29 -5.66
C ILE A 19 -4.78 -30.13 -5.08
N SER A 20 -4.92 -29.91 -3.76
CA SER A 20 -4.18 -28.89 -3.02
C SER A 20 -3.43 -29.50 -1.84
N ASN A 21 -2.13 -29.22 -1.75
CA ASN A 21 -1.32 -29.56 -0.58
C ASN A 21 -1.85 -28.93 0.71
N THR A 22 -2.41 -27.72 0.61
CA THR A 22 -3.02 -27.04 1.76
C THR A 22 -4.30 -27.76 2.20
N ASP A 23 -5.05 -28.39 1.29
CA ASP A 23 -6.17 -29.26 1.69
C ASP A 23 -5.69 -30.51 2.39
N ALA A 24 -4.63 -31.16 1.91
CA ALA A 24 -4.09 -32.35 2.56
C ALA A 24 -3.57 -32.05 3.98
N LEU A 25 -2.86 -30.92 4.17
CA LEU A 25 -2.44 -30.47 5.50
C LEU A 25 -3.65 -30.10 6.38
N GLY A 26 -4.64 -29.44 5.79
CA GLY A 26 -5.92 -29.13 6.44
C GLY A 26 -6.65 -30.39 6.91
N GLN A 27 -6.73 -31.42 6.07
CA GLN A 27 -7.36 -32.70 6.37
C GLN A 27 -6.64 -33.41 7.51
N LEU A 28 -5.30 -33.43 7.50
CA LEU A 28 -4.50 -33.98 8.59
C LEU A 28 -4.86 -33.33 9.93
N VAL A 29 -5.04 -32.01 9.95
CA VAL A 29 -5.38 -31.27 11.17
C VAL A 29 -6.84 -31.50 11.58
N THR A 30 -7.79 -31.48 10.63
CA THR A 30 -9.21 -31.74 10.94
C THR A 30 -9.45 -33.16 11.44
N ASP A 31 -8.68 -34.14 10.96
CA ASP A 31 -8.73 -35.52 11.47
C ASP A 31 -8.30 -35.63 12.94
N GLN A 32 -7.41 -34.75 13.41
CA GLN A 32 -7.07 -34.68 14.84
C GLN A 32 -8.22 -34.07 15.66
N TYR A 33 -8.89 -33.05 15.13
CA TYR A 33 -10.07 -32.44 15.79
C TYR A 33 -11.24 -33.42 15.92
N LYS A 34 -11.43 -34.36 14.99
CA LYS A 34 -12.52 -35.36 15.06
C LYS A 34 -12.54 -36.17 16.36
N ARG A 35 -11.43 -36.24 17.10
CA ARG A 35 -11.36 -36.91 18.41
C ARG A 35 -12.07 -36.16 19.54
N HIS A 36 -12.43 -34.90 19.32
CA HIS A 36 -12.97 -33.99 20.34
C HIS A 36 -14.48 -33.73 20.21
N GLU A 37 -15.22 -34.61 19.51
CA GLU A 37 -16.69 -34.53 19.34
C GLU A 37 -17.21 -33.14 18.88
N CYS A 38 -16.47 -32.48 17.99
CA CYS A 38 -16.74 -31.13 17.51
C CYS A 38 -17.33 -31.10 16.09
N GLN A 39 -18.07 -30.05 15.75
CA GLN A 39 -18.51 -29.81 14.37
C GLN A 39 -17.37 -29.19 13.55
N ILE A 40 -17.04 -29.78 12.40
CA ILE A 40 -15.97 -29.30 11.52
C ILE A 40 -16.56 -28.95 10.16
N ASN A 41 -16.36 -27.69 9.75
CA ASN A 41 -16.70 -27.20 8.42
C ASN A 41 -15.40 -26.84 7.68
N GLN A 42 -15.35 -27.09 6.38
CA GLN A 42 -14.22 -26.73 5.53
C GLN A 42 -14.72 -25.98 4.30
N ILE A 43 -14.05 -24.88 3.97
CA ILE A 43 -14.36 -24.03 2.83
C ILE A 43 -13.08 -23.75 2.07
N ARG A 44 -13.12 -24.02 0.76
CA ARG A 44 -12.08 -23.57 -0.17
C ARG A 44 -12.48 -22.21 -0.70
N VAL A 45 -11.72 -21.18 -0.36
CA VAL A 45 -12.10 -19.77 -0.59
C VAL A 45 -12.15 -19.44 -2.09
N ALA A 46 -11.30 -20.06 -2.91
CA ALA A 46 -11.28 -19.86 -4.37
C ALA A 46 -12.61 -20.21 -5.08
N ASP A 47 -13.41 -21.11 -4.50
CA ASP A 47 -14.70 -21.52 -5.06
C ASP A 47 -15.73 -20.38 -4.98
N TYR A 48 -15.48 -19.37 -4.15
CA TYR A 48 -16.35 -18.23 -3.89
C TYR A 48 -15.79 -16.91 -4.43
N LEU A 49 -14.73 -16.94 -5.23
CA LEU A 49 -14.16 -15.72 -5.85
C LEU A 49 -14.76 -15.45 -7.24
N THR A 50 -14.99 -14.17 -7.55
CA THR A 50 -15.22 -13.68 -8.91
C THR A 50 -13.94 -13.77 -9.75
N GLN A 51 -14.03 -13.55 -11.06
CA GLN A 51 -12.85 -13.44 -11.93
C GLN A 51 -11.93 -12.26 -11.55
N SER A 52 -12.48 -11.19 -10.98
CA SER A 52 -11.73 -10.02 -10.48
C SER A 52 -11.09 -10.23 -9.11
N GLY A 53 -11.31 -11.38 -8.46
CA GLY A 53 -10.75 -11.66 -7.14
C GLY A 53 -11.56 -11.10 -5.97
N GLU A 54 -12.87 -10.99 -6.09
CA GLU A 54 -13.75 -10.55 -5.00
C GLU A 54 -14.57 -11.73 -4.47
N LEU A 55 -14.81 -11.77 -3.16
CA LEU A 55 -15.68 -12.80 -2.58
C LEU A 55 -17.14 -12.49 -2.93
N LEU A 56 -17.87 -13.50 -3.39
CA LEU A 56 -19.26 -13.38 -3.83
C LEU A 56 -20.16 -12.90 -2.67
N GLU A 57 -20.98 -11.89 -2.93
CA GLU A 57 -21.91 -11.27 -1.97
C GLU A 57 -23.36 -11.39 -2.45
N PRO A 58 -24.34 -11.46 -1.51
CA PRO A 58 -25.75 -11.51 -1.87
C PRO A 58 -26.18 -10.24 -2.62
N GLY A 59 -26.86 -10.42 -3.75
CA GLY A 59 -27.41 -9.31 -4.54
C GLY A 59 -26.44 -8.68 -5.55
N SER A 60 -25.22 -9.20 -5.71
CA SER A 60 -24.35 -8.77 -6.83
C SER A 60 -25.02 -9.14 -8.16
N SER A 61 -25.45 -8.13 -8.94
CA SER A 61 -26.05 -8.35 -10.26
C SER A 61 -25.07 -9.05 -11.19
N ASN A 62 -25.39 -10.29 -11.59
CA ASN A 62 -24.57 -11.16 -12.42
C ASN A 62 -24.28 -10.56 -13.80
N SER A 63 -23.08 -10.00 -13.98
CA SER A 63 -22.37 -9.98 -15.27
C SER A 63 -20.99 -10.65 -15.21
N SER A 64 -20.50 -10.99 -14.01
CA SER A 64 -19.14 -11.51 -13.75
C SER A 64 -19.10 -12.81 -12.92
N LYS A 65 -20.26 -13.39 -12.56
CA LYS A 65 -20.36 -14.67 -11.84
C LYS A 65 -20.46 -15.84 -12.84
N PRO A 66 -19.52 -16.82 -12.81
CA PRO A 66 -19.66 -18.05 -13.58
C PRO A 66 -20.88 -18.86 -13.11
N GLU A 67 -21.65 -19.46 -14.03
CA GLU A 67 -22.88 -20.21 -13.74
C GLU A 67 -22.69 -21.34 -12.69
N ASN A 68 -21.48 -21.89 -12.59
CA ASN A 68 -21.15 -23.02 -11.72
C ASN A 68 -20.67 -22.64 -10.31
N LYS A 69 -20.76 -21.36 -9.89
CA LYS A 69 -20.33 -20.91 -8.56
C LYS A 69 -21.48 -20.67 -7.57
N PRO A 70 -21.27 -20.88 -6.26
CA PRO A 70 -22.26 -20.56 -5.22
C PRO A 70 -22.70 -19.09 -5.26
N ASP A 71 -23.89 -18.77 -4.79
CA ASP A 71 -24.42 -17.39 -4.85
C ASP A 71 -23.68 -16.40 -3.94
N GLN A 72 -23.10 -16.87 -2.84
CA GLN A 72 -22.40 -16.02 -1.88
C GLN A 72 -21.37 -16.81 -1.08
N PHE A 73 -20.37 -16.10 -0.56
CA PHE A 73 -19.48 -16.61 0.47
C PHE A 73 -20.21 -16.76 1.81
N PRO A 74 -20.12 -17.91 2.50
CA PRO A 74 -20.95 -18.20 3.68
C PRO A 74 -20.38 -17.54 4.95
N LEU A 75 -20.55 -16.22 5.09
CA LEU A 75 -20.12 -15.44 6.26
C LEU A 75 -20.61 -16.03 7.60
N GLN A 76 -21.81 -16.61 7.60
CA GLN A 76 -22.42 -17.26 8.77
C GLN A 76 -21.57 -18.42 9.33
N ALA A 77 -20.78 -19.09 8.49
CA ALA A 77 -19.86 -20.12 8.94
C ALA A 77 -18.75 -19.52 9.83
N ILE A 78 -18.26 -18.32 9.50
CA ILE A 78 -17.26 -17.61 10.31
C ILE A 78 -17.87 -17.11 11.62
N GLN A 79 -19.10 -16.58 11.55
CA GLN A 79 -19.83 -16.09 12.73
C GLN A 79 -20.09 -17.21 13.75
N SER A 80 -20.46 -18.40 13.28
CA SER A 80 -20.75 -19.57 14.14
C SER A 80 -19.50 -20.33 14.61
N ALA A 81 -18.36 -20.17 13.94
CA ALA A 81 -17.13 -20.84 14.32
C ALA A 81 -16.61 -20.35 15.69
N HIS A 82 -16.19 -21.28 16.54
CA HIS A 82 -15.48 -20.99 17.78
C HIS A 82 -13.96 -20.98 17.53
N ILE A 83 -13.50 -21.85 16.62
CA ILE A 83 -12.12 -21.95 16.18
C ILE A 83 -12.05 -21.72 14.67
N LEU A 84 -11.19 -20.81 14.23
CA LEU A 84 -10.93 -20.52 12.83
C LEU A 84 -9.52 -20.98 12.45
N ILE A 85 -9.42 -22.00 11.60
CA ILE A 85 -8.15 -22.45 11.04
C ILE A 85 -8.01 -21.89 9.63
N ILE A 86 -6.91 -21.20 9.33
CA ILE A 86 -6.66 -20.65 8.00
C ILE A 86 -5.46 -21.35 7.38
N GLY A 87 -5.70 -22.07 6.29
CA GLY A 87 -4.66 -22.67 5.45
C GLY A 87 -4.21 -21.72 4.36
N VAL A 88 -2.93 -21.36 4.36
CA VAL A 88 -2.35 -20.40 3.40
C VAL A 88 -1.14 -21.05 2.71
N PRO A 89 -1.22 -21.32 1.39
CA PRO A 89 -0.03 -21.61 0.61
C PRO A 89 0.87 -20.38 0.54
N VAL A 90 2.17 -20.59 0.70
CA VAL A 90 3.20 -19.56 0.63
C VAL A 90 4.22 -19.92 -0.44
N THR A 91 4.28 -19.11 -1.49
CA THR A 91 5.17 -19.31 -2.65
C THR A 91 6.20 -18.19 -2.66
N GLN A 92 7.48 -18.52 -2.66
CA GLN A 92 8.59 -17.55 -2.64
C GLN A 92 8.47 -16.50 -1.54
N GLY A 93 8.00 -16.90 -0.35
CA GLY A 93 7.80 -15.99 0.78
C GLY A 93 6.59 -15.06 0.65
N MET A 94 5.74 -15.24 -0.37
CA MET A 94 4.49 -14.48 -0.56
C MET A 94 3.27 -15.32 -0.20
N ARG A 95 2.29 -14.69 0.45
CA ARG A 95 0.99 -15.29 0.79
C ARG A 95 0.12 -15.39 -0.45
N SER A 96 -0.69 -16.45 -0.56
CA SER A 96 -1.60 -16.62 -1.69
C SER A 96 -2.49 -15.38 -1.91
N PRO A 97 -2.78 -14.99 -3.17
CA PRO A 97 -3.72 -13.89 -3.45
C PRO A 97 -5.11 -14.12 -2.85
N VAL A 98 -5.56 -15.38 -2.79
CA VAL A 98 -6.83 -15.77 -2.18
C VAL A 98 -6.91 -15.40 -0.71
N TYR A 99 -5.81 -15.54 0.05
CA TYR A 99 -5.76 -15.08 1.43
C TYR A 99 -5.93 -13.55 1.53
N GLN A 100 -5.33 -12.80 0.61
CA GLN A 100 -5.47 -11.34 0.60
C GLN A 100 -6.91 -10.89 0.32
N TYR A 101 -7.60 -11.58 -0.60
CA TYR A 101 -9.02 -11.33 -0.88
C TYR A 101 -9.90 -11.66 0.33
N LEU A 102 -9.63 -12.79 1.01
CA LEU A 102 -10.30 -13.12 2.27
C LEU A 102 -10.07 -12.04 3.33
N MET A 103 -8.85 -11.56 3.52
CA MET A 103 -8.57 -10.52 4.54
C MET A 103 -9.25 -9.19 4.22
N ARG A 104 -9.30 -8.78 2.94
CA ARG A 104 -10.06 -7.60 2.51
C ARG A 104 -11.53 -7.73 2.88
N TYR A 105 -12.13 -8.88 2.55
CA TYR A 105 -13.51 -9.19 2.88
C TYR A 105 -13.76 -9.19 4.39
N LEU A 106 -12.93 -9.86 5.20
CA LEU A 106 -13.09 -9.90 6.65
C LEU A 106 -12.98 -8.51 7.28
N ARG A 107 -12.02 -7.68 6.83
CA ARG A 107 -11.87 -6.30 7.30
C ARG A 107 -13.11 -5.45 6.97
N GLN A 108 -13.67 -5.61 5.77
CA GLN A 108 -14.91 -4.94 5.38
C GLN A 108 -16.10 -5.40 6.22
N LYS A 109 -16.26 -6.71 6.42
CA LYS A 109 -17.35 -7.26 7.26
C LYS A 109 -17.20 -6.86 8.72
N ASN A 110 -15.97 -6.67 9.20
CA ASN A 110 -15.75 -6.18 10.55
C ASN A 110 -16.35 -4.79 10.80
N LEU A 111 -16.39 -3.92 9.79
CA LEU A 111 -17.01 -2.58 9.91
C LEU A 111 -18.54 -2.66 10.03
N THR A 112 -19.15 -3.67 9.42
CA THR A 112 -20.61 -3.82 9.32
C THR A 112 -21.19 -4.79 10.35
N HIS A 113 -20.36 -5.67 10.91
CA HIS A 113 -20.78 -6.76 11.81
C HIS A 113 -20.08 -6.72 13.18
N ALA A 114 -19.37 -5.62 13.52
CA ALA A 114 -18.90 -5.43 14.88
C ALA A 114 -20.07 -5.32 15.86
N ASP A 115 -19.88 -5.83 17.07
CA ASP A 115 -20.88 -5.76 18.13
C ASP A 115 -21.29 -4.30 18.39
N SER A 116 -22.59 -4.04 18.34
CA SER A 116 -23.13 -2.67 18.35
C SER A 116 -22.96 -1.97 19.71
N ILE A 117 -22.70 -2.71 20.79
CA ILE A 117 -22.57 -2.18 22.15
C ILE A 117 -21.09 -2.01 22.51
N THR A 118 -20.31 -3.07 22.33
CA THR A 118 -18.91 -3.15 22.76
C THR A 118 -17.94 -2.74 21.66
N GLY A 119 -18.36 -2.77 20.38
CA GLY A 119 -17.49 -2.56 19.22
C GLY A 119 -16.57 -3.74 18.92
N GLN A 120 -16.75 -4.88 19.59
CA GLN A 120 -15.95 -6.08 19.37
C GLN A 120 -16.10 -6.59 17.94
N SER A 121 -14.98 -6.98 17.35
CA SER A 121 -14.88 -7.42 15.96
C SER A 121 -15.46 -8.81 15.70
N LEU A 122 -15.61 -9.17 14.43
CA LEU A 122 -16.14 -10.48 14.00
C LEU A 122 -15.39 -11.68 14.58
N LEU A 123 -14.07 -11.57 14.80
CA LEU A 123 -13.26 -12.65 15.37
C LEU A 123 -13.02 -12.51 16.88
N TYR A 124 -13.57 -11.48 17.53
CA TYR A 124 -13.46 -11.34 18.97
C TYR A 124 -14.08 -12.55 19.67
N ASN A 125 -13.43 -13.02 20.75
CA ASN A 125 -13.80 -14.25 21.45
C ASN A 125 -13.70 -15.55 20.63
N LYS A 126 -13.03 -15.52 19.47
CA LYS A 126 -12.69 -16.73 18.70
C LYS A 126 -11.21 -17.04 18.83
N VAL A 127 -10.88 -18.32 18.66
CA VAL A 127 -9.50 -18.79 18.62
C VAL A 127 -9.09 -19.03 17.17
N PHE A 128 -7.85 -18.71 16.80
CA PHE A 128 -7.37 -19.00 15.46
C PHE A 128 -6.10 -19.86 15.44
N GLY A 129 -5.93 -20.59 14.34
CA GLY A 129 -4.71 -21.32 14.00
C GLY A 129 -4.37 -21.16 12.53
N VAL A 130 -3.09 -21.31 12.20
CA VAL A 130 -2.57 -21.06 10.84
C VAL A 130 -1.88 -22.31 10.31
N LEU A 131 -2.27 -22.75 9.12
CA LEU A 131 -1.59 -23.83 8.40
C LEU A 131 -0.85 -23.24 7.22
N VAL A 132 0.43 -23.57 7.08
CA VAL A 132 1.25 -23.09 5.95
C VAL A 132 1.91 -24.26 5.25
N VAL A 133 1.73 -24.31 3.94
CA VAL A 133 2.53 -25.12 3.02
C VAL A 133 3.40 -24.14 2.25
N SER A 134 4.72 -24.29 2.31
CA SER A 134 5.64 -23.37 1.64
C SER A 134 6.73 -24.08 0.85
N ASP A 135 7.06 -23.50 -0.31
CA ASP A 135 8.18 -23.88 -1.18
C ASP A 135 9.52 -23.21 -0.78
N ALA A 136 9.51 -22.32 0.21
CA ALA A 136 10.64 -21.47 0.54
C ALA A 136 11.14 -21.69 1.98
N SER A 137 12.46 -21.69 2.17
CA SER A 137 13.12 -21.74 3.48
C SER A 137 12.90 -20.49 4.36
N SER A 138 12.31 -19.42 3.79
CA SER A 138 12.02 -18.14 4.45
C SER A 138 10.60 -18.03 5.07
N GLY A 139 9.84 -19.14 5.11
CA GLY A 139 8.40 -19.20 5.43
C GLY A 139 7.93 -18.65 6.79
N ARG A 140 8.83 -18.19 7.69
CA ARG A 140 8.43 -17.63 9.00
C ARG A 140 7.85 -16.21 8.93
N HIS A 141 8.29 -15.39 7.98
CA HIS A 141 7.81 -13.99 7.88
C HIS A 141 6.32 -13.90 7.50
N PRO A 142 5.81 -14.65 6.50
CA PRO A 142 4.37 -14.69 6.19
C PRO A 142 3.50 -15.16 7.35
N ILE A 143 3.98 -16.11 8.16
CA ILE A 143 3.25 -16.64 9.32
C ILE A 143 3.02 -15.56 10.38
N ALA A 144 4.04 -14.74 10.66
CA ALA A 144 3.93 -13.63 11.61
C ALA A 144 2.88 -12.62 11.13
N GLN A 145 2.88 -12.26 9.85
CA GLN A 145 1.90 -11.35 9.26
C GLN A 145 0.48 -11.91 9.31
N ILE A 146 0.30 -13.20 8.97
CA ILE A 146 -1.02 -13.84 9.03
C ILE A 146 -1.56 -13.84 10.47
N SER A 147 -0.70 -14.13 11.44
CA SER A 147 -1.09 -14.16 12.85
C SER A 147 -1.44 -12.77 13.37
N ASP A 148 -0.68 -11.74 12.99
CA ASP A 148 -0.98 -10.35 13.31
C ASP A 148 -2.31 -9.90 12.69
N ASP A 149 -2.53 -10.18 11.40
CA ASP A 149 -3.77 -9.84 10.70
C ASP A 149 -5.01 -10.41 11.41
N LEU A 150 -4.94 -11.67 11.89
CA LEU A 150 -6.04 -12.33 12.60
C LEU A 150 -6.21 -11.83 14.03
N ASN A 151 -5.10 -11.50 14.70
CA ASN A 151 -5.14 -10.92 16.04
C ASN A 151 -5.75 -9.52 16.04
N GLN A 152 -5.40 -8.69 15.07
CA GLN A 152 -5.96 -7.35 14.88
C GLN A 152 -7.46 -7.38 14.53
N LEU A 153 -7.94 -8.49 13.96
CA LEU A 153 -9.37 -8.75 13.78
C LEU A 153 -10.07 -9.31 15.03
N GLY A 154 -9.37 -9.37 16.18
CA GLY A 154 -9.90 -9.79 17.48
C GLY A 154 -9.68 -11.27 17.83
N GLY A 155 -9.06 -12.04 16.93
CA GLY A 155 -8.77 -13.45 17.16
C GLY A 155 -7.73 -13.66 18.27
N THR A 156 -7.91 -14.72 19.05
CA THR A 156 -6.96 -15.13 20.09
C THR A 156 -6.04 -16.24 19.56
N ALA A 157 -4.73 -16.04 19.66
CA ALA A 157 -3.71 -17.04 19.32
C ALA A 157 -3.29 -17.82 20.58
N PRO A 158 -3.41 -19.15 20.61
CA PRO A 158 -2.74 -19.96 21.61
C PRO A 158 -1.22 -20.08 21.34
N PRO A 159 -0.42 -20.56 22.29
CA PRO A 159 0.92 -21.05 22.00
C PRO A 159 0.88 -22.15 20.94
N HIS A 160 1.89 -22.23 20.06
CA HIS A 160 1.96 -23.24 19.00
C HIS A 160 0.70 -23.31 18.11
N ASN A 161 0.12 -22.15 17.77
CA ASN A 161 -1.07 -22.05 16.93
C ASN A 161 -0.79 -22.21 15.42
N THR A 162 0.38 -22.72 15.04
CA THR A 162 0.78 -22.81 13.64
C THR A 162 1.30 -24.20 13.30
N VAL A 163 0.91 -24.71 12.13
CA VAL A 163 1.46 -25.93 11.55
C VAL A 163 2.08 -25.55 10.22
N THR A 164 3.35 -25.85 10.05
CA THR A 164 4.06 -25.51 8.83
C THR A 164 4.68 -26.76 8.25
N TRP A 165 4.47 -26.97 6.96
CA TRP A 165 5.31 -27.82 6.16
C TRP A 165 6.11 -26.94 5.19
N MET A 166 7.42 -27.06 5.26
CA MET A 166 8.35 -26.40 4.36
C MET A 166 8.97 -27.46 3.46
N GLN A 167 9.01 -27.14 2.18
CA GLN A 167 9.71 -27.94 1.18
C GLN A 167 11.19 -28.07 1.59
N PRO A 168 11.75 -29.29 1.58
CA PRO A 168 13.17 -29.50 1.82
C PRO A 168 14.02 -28.72 0.81
N MET A 169 15.17 -28.21 1.26
CA MET A 169 16.14 -27.56 0.38
C MET A 169 16.58 -28.57 -0.69
N ASP A 170 16.71 -28.10 -1.94
CA ASP A 170 17.16 -28.87 -3.11
C ASP A 170 16.20 -29.95 -3.62
N THR A 171 14.92 -29.90 -3.25
CA THR A 171 13.87 -30.77 -3.80
C THR A 171 12.74 -29.94 -4.38
N GLU A 172 12.07 -30.41 -5.44
CA GLU A 172 10.82 -29.84 -5.97
C GLU A 172 9.57 -30.58 -5.45
N THR A 173 9.72 -31.46 -4.46
CA THR A 173 8.63 -32.31 -3.99
C THR A 173 7.65 -31.53 -3.14
N GLU A 174 6.36 -31.58 -3.49
CA GLU A 174 5.30 -30.93 -2.72
C GLU A 174 4.87 -31.76 -1.49
N PHE A 175 4.07 -31.20 -0.56
CA PHE A 175 3.69 -31.84 0.71
C PHE A 175 3.18 -33.28 0.56
N ILE A 176 2.25 -33.52 -0.37
CA ILE A 176 1.66 -34.83 -0.61
C ILE A 176 2.72 -35.81 -1.14
N GLU A 177 3.50 -35.38 -2.12
CA GLU A 177 4.54 -36.19 -2.77
C GLU A 177 5.67 -36.55 -1.81
N ALA A 178 6.07 -35.60 -0.97
CA ALA A 178 7.06 -35.77 0.08
C ALA A 178 6.56 -36.61 1.28
N ASN A 179 5.34 -37.16 1.20
CA ASN A 179 4.71 -37.93 2.25
C ASN A 179 4.64 -37.14 3.58
N GLY A 180 4.46 -35.82 3.49
CA GLY A 180 4.54 -34.87 4.60
C GLY A 180 3.55 -35.15 5.72
N GLN A 181 2.45 -35.85 5.43
CA GLN A 181 1.49 -36.34 6.42
C GLN A 181 2.10 -37.28 7.47
N HIS A 182 3.26 -37.89 7.21
CA HIS A 182 3.99 -38.72 8.18
C HIS A 182 5.16 -37.99 8.84
N SER A 183 5.38 -36.70 8.53
CA SER A 183 6.42 -35.91 9.18
C SER A 183 6.17 -35.79 10.68
N LEU A 184 7.19 -36.12 11.48
CA LEU A 184 7.15 -36.00 12.95
C LEU A 184 6.82 -34.57 13.37
N THR A 185 7.48 -33.59 12.75
CA THR A 185 7.30 -32.17 13.07
C THR A 185 5.88 -31.71 12.75
N VAL A 186 5.36 -32.04 11.57
CA VAL A 186 3.99 -31.67 11.18
C VAL A 186 2.96 -32.29 12.12
N ASN A 187 3.10 -33.58 12.44
CA ASN A 187 2.19 -34.27 13.34
C ASN A 187 2.26 -33.75 14.78
N ARG A 188 3.46 -33.40 15.26
CA ARG A 188 3.65 -32.81 16.58
C ARG A 188 2.99 -31.42 16.67
N GLU A 189 3.28 -30.53 15.72
CA GLU A 189 2.68 -29.20 15.71
C GLU A 189 1.16 -29.25 15.49
N ALA A 190 0.66 -30.17 14.65
CA ALA A 190 -0.78 -30.35 14.47
C ALA A 190 -1.48 -30.74 15.77
N ARG A 191 -0.89 -31.64 16.56
CA ARG A 191 -1.43 -32.01 17.88
C ARG A 191 -1.39 -30.85 18.86
N LEU A 192 -0.27 -30.12 18.92
CA LEU A 192 -0.15 -28.93 19.77
C LEU A 192 -1.18 -27.86 19.41
N LEU A 193 -1.34 -27.58 18.11
CA LEU A 193 -2.33 -26.64 17.61
C LEU A 193 -3.73 -27.05 18.08
N VAL A 194 -4.13 -28.32 17.86
CA VAL A 194 -5.47 -28.80 18.23
C VAL A 194 -5.73 -28.73 19.73
N GLU A 195 -4.83 -29.26 20.55
CA GLU A 195 -5.04 -29.26 22.01
C GLU A 195 -5.09 -27.82 22.56
N ASN A 196 -4.22 -26.94 22.08
CA ASN A 196 -4.16 -25.57 22.58
C ASN A 196 -5.34 -24.72 22.08
N THR A 197 -5.77 -24.87 20.82
CA THR A 197 -6.94 -24.13 20.32
C THR A 197 -8.23 -24.58 21.00
N MET A 198 -8.40 -25.88 21.24
CA MET A 198 -9.55 -26.44 21.96
C MET A 198 -9.61 -25.92 23.40
N ALA A 199 -8.48 -25.94 24.11
CA ALA A 199 -8.40 -25.47 25.48
C ALA A 199 -8.78 -23.98 25.60
N ILE A 200 -8.20 -23.12 24.74
CA ILE A 200 -8.50 -21.69 24.76
C ILE A 200 -9.93 -21.41 24.28
N ALA A 201 -10.46 -22.16 23.33
CA ALA A 201 -11.83 -21.96 22.85
C ALA A 201 -12.86 -22.30 23.94
N HIS A 202 -12.66 -23.40 24.67
CA HIS A 202 -13.48 -23.70 25.84
C HIS A 202 -13.37 -22.63 26.94
N LEU A 203 -12.17 -22.06 27.15
CA LEU A 203 -11.98 -20.98 28.10
C LEU A 203 -12.75 -19.73 27.69
N LEU A 204 -12.61 -19.27 26.45
CA LEU A 204 -13.31 -18.10 25.92
C LEU A 204 -14.83 -18.29 25.86
N GLN A 205 -15.30 -19.52 25.64
CA GLN A 205 -16.74 -19.81 25.65
C GLN A 205 -17.33 -19.75 27.07
N ARG A 206 -16.55 -20.14 28.10
CA ARG A 206 -16.95 -20.04 29.51
C ARG A 206 -16.76 -18.64 30.08
N SER A 207 -15.76 -17.92 29.60
CA SER A 207 -15.33 -16.62 30.11
C SER A 207 -14.87 -15.75 28.94
N PRO A 208 -15.81 -15.21 28.16
CA PRO A 208 -15.49 -14.36 27.03
C PRO A 208 -14.81 -13.07 27.50
N LEU A 209 -13.94 -12.52 26.66
CA LEU A 209 -13.43 -11.17 26.79
C LEU A 209 -14.60 -10.18 26.70
N THR A 210 -14.80 -9.43 27.78
CA THR A 210 -15.89 -8.44 27.92
C THR A 210 -15.44 -7.02 27.59
N THR A 211 -14.25 -6.87 26.99
CA THR A 211 -13.64 -5.58 26.66
C THR A 211 -14.60 -4.73 25.82
N ASN A 212 -14.98 -3.55 26.34
CA ASN A 212 -15.74 -2.58 25.58
C ASN A 212 -14.77 -1.66 24.82
N LEU A 213 -14.51 -1.99 23.55
CA LEU A 213 -13.60 -1.24 22.69
C LEU A 213 -14.07 0.19 22.45
N ARG A 214 -15.39 0.43 22.41
CA ARG A 214 -15.95 1.79 22.29
C ARG A 214 -15.62 2.64 23.52
N GLN A 215 -15.87 2.11 24.72
CA GLN A 215 -15.57 2.79 25.98
C GLN A 215 -14.07 3.06 26.15
N ILE A 216 -13.21 2.09 25.82
CA ILE A 216 -11.75 2.27 25.85
C ILE A 216 -11.33 3.36 24.88
N THR A 217 -11.89 3.36 23.66
CA THR A 217 -11.60 4.38 22.64
C THR A 217 -12.02 5.76 23.11
N GLU A 218 -13.17 5.90 23.76
CA GLU A 218 -13.64 7.15 24.36
C GLU A 218 -12.72 7.64 25.48
N THR A 219 -12.27 6.74 26.35
CA THR A 219 -11.34 7.04 27.45
C THR A 219 -9.97 7.46 26.92
N ALA A 220 -9.42 6.74 25.94
CA ALA A 220 -8.15 7.12 25.30
C ALA A 220 -8.26 8.49 24.62
N ARG A 221 -9.42 8.80 24.02
CA ARG A 221 -9.68 10.09 23.39
C ARG A 221 -9.73 11.23 24.41
N SER A 222 -10.26 11.01 25.62
CA SER A 222 -10.29 12.05 26.66
C SER A 222 -8.89 12.34 27.21
N ILE A 223 -8.06 11.31 27.41
CA ILE A 223 -6.66 11.46 27.86
C ILE A 223 -5.81 12.17 26.80
N ALA A 224 -5.93 11.77 25.52
CA ALA A 224 -5.18 12.40 24.44
C ALA A 224 -5.50 13.89 24.30
N LYS A 225 -6.73 14.32 24.60
CA LYS A 225 -7.11 15.74 24.64
C LYS A 225 -6.44 16.52 25.79
N ALA A 226 -6.11 15.86 26.90
CA ALA A 226 -5.53 16.50 28.09
C ALA A 226 -3.99 16.67 28.02
N ALA A 227 -3.31 15.95 27.13
CA ALA A 227 -1.83 15.90 27.05
C ALA A 227 -1.21 16.87 26.01
N VAL A 228 -2.03 17.67 25.31
CA VAL A 228 -1.55 18.62 24.29
C VAL A 228 -1.41 20.02 24.92
N PRO A 229 -0.22 20.64 24.97
CA PRO A 229 -0.07 22.03 25.40
C PRO A 229 -0.73 23.00 24.41
N GLU A 230 -1.25 24.10 24.95
CA GLU A 230 -2.16 25.10 24.34
C GLU A 230 -1.58 25.93 23.17
N THR A 231 -0.49 25.50 22.50
CA THR A 231 0.16 26.28 21.42
C THR A 231 0.13 25.64 20.03
N ALA A 232 -0.74 24.66 19.80
CA ALA A 232 -1.09 24.26 18.44
C ALA A 232 -2.60 24.12 18.34
N THR A 233 -3.29 25.24 18.11
CA THR A 233 -4.71 25.25 17.77
C THR A 233 -4.87 24.61 16.39
N LEU A 234 -4.91 23.27 16.37
CA LEU A 234 -5.58 22.54 15.29
C LEU A 234 -7.03 22.99 15.35
N LEU A 235 -7.43 23.80 14.36
CA LEU A 235 -8.81 24.19 14.14
C LEU A 235 -9.66 22.92 14.09
N THR A 236 -10.40 22.63 15.16
CA THR A 236 -11.42 21.58 15.16
C THR A 236 -12.63 22.11 14.38
N PRO A 237 -12.97 21.53 13.22
CA PRO A 237 -14.05 22.04 12.37
C PRO A 237 -15.43 21.78 13.00
N LYS A 238 -16.37 22.70 12.76
CA LYS A 238 -17.81 22.45 12.89
C LYS A 238 -18.28 21.64 11.68
N VAL A 239 -19.19 20.69 11.90
CA VAL A 239 -19.83 19.90 10.84
C VAL A 239 -21.32 20.21 10.85
N ILE A 240 -21.87 20.53 9.68
CA ILE A 240 -23.32 20.58 9.42
C ILE A 240 -23.65 19.40 8.50
N THR A 241 -24.34 18.38 9.03
CA THR A 241 -24.87 17.26 8.25
C THR A 241 -26.13 17.68 7.51
N THR A 242 -26.21 17.42 6.21
CA THR A 242 -27.49 17.40 5.48
C THR A 242 -27.94 15.95 5.34
N ASN A 243 -29.19 15.71 5.74
CA ASN A 243 -29.86 14.41 5.73
C ASN A 243 -29.70 13.67 4.41
N ASP A 244 -29.28 12.41 4.48
CA ASP A 244 -29.97 11.33 3.78
C ASP A 244 -29.80 10.01 4.57
N SER A 245 -30.88 9.24 4.56
CA SER A 245 -31.18 8.15 5.49
C SER A 245 -30.31 6.91 5.32
N ALA A 246 -29.52 6.55 6.35
CA ALA A 246 -29.51 5.24 7.01
C ALA A 246 -28.30 5.12 7.98
N SER A 247 -28.60 5.16 9.28
CA SER A 247 -27.77 4.70 10.42
C SER A 247 -26.24 4.85 10.32
N ASN A 248 -25.70 5.92 10.90
CA ASN A 248 -24.57 5.89 11.84
C ASN A 248 -24.37 7.30 12.46
N SER A 249 -24.06 7.33 13.77
CA SER A 249 -24.11 8.52 14.64
C SER A 249 -23.29 9.74 14.11
N PRO A 250 -23.80 10.99 14.25
CA PRO A 250 -23.16 12.22 13.77
C PRO A 250 -21.98 12.74 14.61
N ASP A 251 -21.59 12.07 15.70
CA ASP A 251 -20.90 12.76 16.81
C ASP A 251 -19.37 12.72 16.78
N ASN A 252 -18.70 12.37 15.66
CA ASN A 252 -17.24 12.48 15.62
C ASN A 252 -16.59 12.73 14.24
N PRO A 253 -16.45 14.01 13.83
CA PRO A 253 -15.75 14.42 12.61
C PRO A 253 -14.31 13.89 12.52
N THR A 254 -13.64 13.68 13.66
CA THR A 254 -12.21 13.33 13.73
C THR A 254 -11.91 11.91 13.24
N ILE A 255 -12.91 11.02 13.15
CA ILE A 255 -12.72 9.64 12.69
C ILE A 255 -12.51 9.59 11.17
N TYR A 256 -13.23 10.41 10.40
CA TYR A 256 -13.13 10.40 8.93
C TYR A 256 -11.81 10.94 8.42
N TYR A 257 -11.25 11.95 9.10
CA TYR A 257 -9.98 12.53 8.70
C TYR A 257 -8.82 11.53 8.84
N ARG A 258 -8.80 10.62 9.83
CA ARG A 258 -7.73 9.61 10.00
C ARG A 258 -7.51 8.71 8.79
N HIS A 259 -8.53 8.53 7.94
CA HIS A 259 -8.45 7.69 6.75
C HIS A 259 -7.96 8.45 5.51
N LEU A 260 -7.75 9.76 5.61
CA LEU A 260 -7.22 10.54 4.49
C LEU A 260 -5.73 10.30 4.31
N THR A 261 -5.33 10.06 3.06
CA THR A 261 -3.91 10.12 2.70
C THR A 261 -3.32 11.49 3.05
N LYS A 262 -2.04 11.53 3.44
CA LYS A 262 -1.36 12.77 3.84
C LYS A 262 -1.46 13.88 2.79
N ARG A 263 -1.37 13.58 1.50
CA ARG A 263 -1.55 14.56 0.42
C ARG A 263 -2.91 15.28 0.47
N ILE A 264 -3.99 14.54 0.70
CA ILE A 264 -5.35 15.10 0.75
C ILE A 264 -5.51 15.94 2.02
N TRP A 265 -5.02 15.41 3.14
CA TRP A 265 -5.04 16.12 4.41
C TRP A 265 -4.28 17.46 4.32
N THR A 266 -3.09 17.48 3.72
CA THR A 266 -2.26 18.68 3.57
C THR A 266 -2.99 19.77 2.77
N VAL A 267 -3.67 19.39 1.69
CA VAL A 267 -4.50 20.32 0.89
C VAL A 267 -5.69 20.84 1.67
N MET A 268 -6.41 19.97 2.39
CA MET A 268 -7.55 20.36 3.20
C MET A 268 -7.16 21.32 4.32
N GLN A 269 -6.00 21.12 4.96
CA GLN A 269 -5.50 22.01 6.02
C GLN A 269 -5.40 23.47 5.54
N GLU A 270 -4.95 23.71 4.33
CA GLU A 270 -4.88 25.06 3.77
C GLU A 270 -6.28 25.64 3.49
N GLY A 271 -7.22 24.85 2.98
CA GLY A 271 -8.60 25.30 2.81
C GLY A 271 -9.28 25.63 4.13
N ILE A 272 -9.05 24.82 5.18
CA ILE A 272 -9.57 25.06 6.54
C ILE A 272 -9.03 26.39 7.07
N ARG A 273 -7.75 26.69 6.88
CA ARG A 273 -7.17 28.00 7.27
C ARG A 273 -7.85 29.18 6.58
N ARG A 274 -8.40 28.97 5.39
CA ARG A 274 -9.14 29.96 4.59
C ARG A 274 -10.64 29.97 4.84
N GLY A 275 -11.11 29.24 5.87
CA GLY A 275 -12.51 29.20 6.27
C GLY A 275 -13.39 28.28 5.43
N PHE A 276 -12.82 27.35 4.65
CA PHE A 276 -13.60 26.30 4.02
C PHE A 276 -13.92 25.18 5.02
N GLU A 277 -15.18 24.77 5.03
CA GLU A 277 -15.66 23.54 5.67
C GLU A 277 -15.61 22.39 4.65
N PHE A 278 -15.30 21.18 5.13
CA PHE A 278 -15.19 20.00 4.28
C PHE A 278 -16.14 18.89 4.72
N LYS A 279 -16.77 18.23 3.75
CA LYS A 279 -17.53 17.00 3.94
C LYS A 279 -16.90 15.88 3.12
N VAL A 280 -16.71 14.73 3.74
CA VAL A 280 -16.27 13.52 3.04
C VAL A 280 -17.51 12.85 2.47
N LEU A 281 -17.61 12.81 1.14
CA LEU A 281 -18.78 12.22 0.45
C LEU A 281 -18.55 10.73 0.19
N SER A 282 -17.35 10.34 -0.24
CA SER A 282 -16.96 8.94 -0.45
C SER A 282 -15.47 8.77 -0.18
N LEU A 283 -15.09 7.90 0.77
CA LEU A 283 -13.69 7.54 0.99
C LEU A 283 -13.17 6.59 -0.12
N GLU A 284 -14.04 5.77 -0.68
CA GLU A 284 -13.74 4.80 -1.74
C GLU A 284 -13.38 5.52 -3.04
N ASP A 285 -14.24 6.45 -3.47
CA ASP A 285 -14.03 7.26 -4.68
C ASP A 285 -13.12 8.45 -4.44
N ARG A 286 -12.72 8.68 -3.18
CA ARG A 286 -11.96 9.84 -2.70
C ARG A 286 -12.63 11.14 -3.11
N THR A 287 -13.93 11.26 -2.85
CA THR A 287 -14.79 12.40 -3.20
C THR A 287 -15.11 13.23 -1.96
N TYR A 288 -14.90 14.54 -2.05
CA TYR A 288 -15.09 15.50 -0.97
C TYR A 288 -15.85 16.73 -1.47
N GLN A 289 -16.57 17.37 -0.56
CA GLN A 289 -17.17 18.67 -0.77
C GLN A 289 -16.40 19.71 0.06
N ALA A 290 -16.10 20.85 -0.54
CA ALA A 290 -15.64 22.06 0.15
C ALA A 290 -16.75 23.11 0.10
N GLU A 291 -16.98 23.83 1.20
CA GLU A 291 -18.03 24.84 1.33
C GLU A 291 -17.52 26.05 2.12
N ARG A 292 -17.87 27.26 1.70
CA ARG A 292 -17.64 28.51 2.43
C ARG A 292 -18.75 29.50 2.10
N ASP A 293 -19.31 30.16 3.11
CA ASP A 293 -20.38 31.16 2.97
C ASP A 293 -21.60 30.65 2.15
N GLY A 294 -21.97 29.37 2.34
CA GLY A 294 -23.10 28.74 1.65
C GLY A 294 -22.86 28.41 0.16
N LYS A 295 -21.62 28.58 -0.32
CA LYS A 295 -21.19 28.18 -1.66
C LYS A 295 -20.20 27.03 -1.56
N GLY A 296 -20.37 25.99 -2.37
CA GLY A 296 -19.49 24.84 -2.33
C GLY A 296 -19.25 24.18 -3.68
N PHE A 297 -18.31 23.24 -3.69
CA PHE A 297 -18.00 22.42 -4.86
C PHE A 297 -17.57 21.03 -4.41
N ILE A 298 -17.81 20.04 -5.27
CA ILE A 298 -17.29 18.68 -5.10
C ILE A 298 -15.98 18.54 -5.87
N TYR A 299 -15.05 17.81 -5.30
CA TYR A 299 -13.79 17.43 -5.91
C TYR A 299 -13.40 16.02 -5.47
N LYS A 300 -12.50 15.37 -6.21
CA LYS A 300 -11.92 14.11 -5.76
C LYS A 300 -10.63 14.32 -4.99
N ILE A 301 -9.47 14.24 -5.63
CA ILE A 301 -8.20 14.26 -4.89
C ILE A 301 -7.74 15.69 -4.59
N TYR A 302 -7.78 16.58 -5.59
CA TYR A 302 -7.45 18.00 -5.43
C TYR A 302 -8.61 18.91 -5.81
N PRO A 303 -8.83 20.00 -5.06
CA PRO A 303 -9.81 21.02 -5.43
C PRO A 303 -9.42 21.58 -6.80
N GLY A 304 -10.40 21.72 -7.70
CA GLY A 304 -10.17 22.14 -9.08
C GLY A 304 -9.95 21.00 -10.09
N HIS A 305 -9.62 19.77 -9.66
CA HIS A 305 -9.42 18.62 -10.56
C HIS A 305 -10.73 18.14 -11.22
N PHE A 306 -11.88 18.32 -10.57
CA PHE A 306 -13.20 17.99 -11.16
C PHE A 306 -14.14 19.19 -11.21
N SER A 307 -13.76 20.28 -10.54
CA SER A 307 -14.67 21.38 -10.29
C SER A 307 -14.83 22.30 -11.52
N PHE A 308 -13.94 22.25 -12.52
CA PHE A 308 -13.92 23.24 -13.60
C PHE A 308 -13.63 22.73 -15.03
N ARG A 309 -14.06 21.51 -15.39
CA ARG A 309 -13.85 20.84 -16.70
C ARG A 309 -12.47 20.19 -16.83
N ILE A 310 -12.39 18.90 -16.51
CA ILE A 310 -11.45 18.00 -17.19
C ILE A 310 -12.28 17.18 -18.17
N LYS A 311 -11.85 17.11 -19.44
CA LYS A 311 -12.46 16.20 -20.40
C LYS A 311 -11.99 14.79 -20.03
N TYR A 312 -12.91 13.83 -19.93
CA TYR A 312 -12.63 12.43 -19.54
C TYR A 312 -11.44 11.79 -20.30
N LYS A 313 -11.16 12.27 -21.53
CA LYS A 313 -10.00 11.85 -22.34
C LYS A 313 -8.64 12.00 -21.64
N ASP A 314 -8.47 12.96 -20.72
CA ASP A 314 -7.16 13.26 -20.14
C ASP A 314 -6.72 12.22 -19.08
N TYR A 315 -7.67 11.45 -18.51
CA TYR A 315 -7.40 10.43 -17.49
C TYR A 315 -6.90 9.09 -18.08
N ASP A 316 -7.29 8.77 -19.32
CA ASP A 316 -6.87 7.54 -20.01
C ASP A 316 -5.38 7.54 -20.40
N TYR A 317 -4.74 8.72 -20.41
CA TYR A 317 -3.30 8.88 -20.68
C TYR A 317 -2.41 8.58 -19.47
N GLU A 318 -2.95 8.59 -18.24
CA GLU A 318 -2.12 8.42 -17.04
C GLU A 318 -1.56 6.98 -16.89
N GLN A 319 -2.20 6.00 -17.54
CA GLN A 319 -1.91 4.58 -17.34
C GLN A 319 -0.82 4.00 -18.25
N SER A 320 -0.47 4.67 -19.35
CA SER A 320 0.57 4.19 -20.29
C SER A 320 1.84 5.01 -20.17
N LYS A 321 2.91 4.36 -19.69
CA LYS A 321 4.24 4.97 -19.63
C LYS A 321 4.76 5.32 -21.02
N SER A 322 4.49 4.47 -22.02
CA SER A 322 4.89 4.73 -23.40
C SER A 322 4.23 5.98 -23.98
N LYS A 323 2.92 6.15 -23.80
CA LYS A 323 2.22 7.35 -24.29
C LYS A 323 2.77 8.63 -23.65
N LYS A 324 3.01 8.62 -22.33
CA LYS A 324 3.57 9.77 -21.61
C LYS A 324 4.93 10.19 -22.17
N LEU A 325 5.85 9.23 -22.36
CA LEU A 325 7.16 9.51 -22.95
C LEU A 325 7.04 10.06 -24.37
N SER A 326 6.20 9.45 -25.21
CA SER A 326 6.00 9.92 -26.58
C SER A 326 5.46 11.34 -26.65
N MET A 327 4.55 11.74 -25.75
CA MET A 327 4.02 13.11 -25.69
C MET A 327 5.12 14.10 -25.28
N MET A 328 5.87 13.81 -24.21
CA MET A 328 7.01 14.65 -23.81
C MET A 328 8.03 14.79 -24.95
N GLN A 329 8.32 13.69 -25.67
CA GLN A 329 9.25 13.70 -26.78
C GLN A 329 8.76 14.57 -27.96
N GLN A 330 7.46 14.51 -28.29
CA GLN A 330 6.85 15.32 -29.36
C GLN A 330 6.97 16.82 -29.08
N ASP A 331 6.94 17.20 -27.80
CA ASP A 331 7.10 18.59 -27.36
C ASP A 331 8.56 19.00 -27.12
N GLY A 332 9.52 18.14 -27.50
CA GLY A 332 10.94 18.43 -27.42
C GLY A 332 11.55 18.34 -26.02
N LEU A 333 10.88 17.70 -25.06
CA LEU A 333 11.48 17.39 -23.76
C LEU A 333 12.50 16.25 -23.95
N SER A 334 13.61 16.34 -23.21
CA SER A 334 14.61 15.27 -23.13
C SER A 334 14.01 14.07 -22.40
N VAL A 335 13.85 12.94 -23.07
CA VAL A 335 13.29 11.69 -22.49
C VAL A 335 14.25 10.52 -22.70
N PRO A 336 14.15 9.43 -21.91
CA PRO A 336 14.90 8.22 -22.19
C PRO A 336 14.60 7.68 -23.61
N LEU A 337 15.62 7.14 -24.28
CA LEU A 337 15.45 6.45 -25.54
C LEU A 337 14.60 5.19 -25.32
N SER A 338 13.44 5.11 -25.96
CA SER A 338 12.56 3.95 -25.89
C SER A 338 12.99 2.89 -26.91
N TYR A 339 13.27 1.67 -26.45
CA TYR A 339 13.54 0.50 -27.31
C TYR A 339 12.26 -0.26 -27.69
N GLY A 340 11.13 0.06 -27.06
CA GLY A 340 9.83 -0.52 -27.36
C GLY A 340 9.16 -1.16 -26.15
N THR A 341 7.97 -1.69 -26.39
CA THR A 341 7.17 -2.45 -25.42
C THR A 341 6.88 -3.83 -26.02
N PHE A 342 7.13 -4.88 -25.25
CA PHE A 342 7.14 -6.27 -25.71
C PHE A 342 6.27 -7.15 -24.82
N LYS A 343 5.59 -8.15 -25.37
CA LYS A 343 4.74 -9.05 -24.58
C LYS A 343 5.54 -10.16 -23.90
N SER A 344 6.59 -10.65 -24.57
CA SER A 344 7.45 -11.70 -24.07
C SER A 344 8.92 -11.36 -24.26
N VAL A 345 9.79 -11.98 -23.45
CA VAL A 345 11.26 -11.84 -23.58
C VAL A 345 11.73 -12.22 -24.99
N ILE A 346 11.07 -13.17 -25.64
CA ILE A 346 11.45 -13.65 -26.98
C ILE A 346 11.21 -12.63 -28.10
N ASP A 347 10.34 -11.64 -27.87
CA ASP A 347 9.99 -10.61 -28.84
C ASP A 347 11.01 -9.46 -28.87
N ILE A 348 11.94 -9.43 -27.90
CA ILE A 348 12.90 -8.34 -27.74
C ILE A 348 14.00 -8.44 -28.81
N PRO A 349 14.22 -7.40 -29.63
CA PRO A 349 15.29 -7.36 -30.62
C PRO A 349 16.62 -7.04 -29.93
N PHE A 350 17.22 -8.05 -29.29
CA PHE A 350 18.42 -7.91 -28.47
C PHE A 350 19.60 -7.25 -29.21
N GLU A 351 19.69 -7.43 -30.53
CA GLU A 351 20.73 -6.87 -31.39
C GLU A 351 20.66 -5.33 -31.56
N LYS A 352 19.53 -4.71 -31.20
CA LYS A 352 19.30 -3.26 -31.33
C LYS A 352 19.50 -2.49 -30.02
N LEU A 353 19.84 -3.17 -28.93
CA LEU A 353 19.93 -2.58 -27.60
C LEU A 353 21.31 -1.99 -27.35
N THR A 354 21.35 -0.85 -26.64
CA THR A 354 22.60 -0.23 -26.17
C THR A 354 22.54 -0.11 -24.65
N TYR A 355 23.46 -0.79 -23.97
CA TYR A 355 23.53 -0.80 -22.51
C TYR A 355 24.25 0.46 -21.97
N PRO A 356 23.90 0.94 -20.77
CA PRO A 356 22.91 0.36 -19.85
C PRO A 356 21.46 0.68 -20.20
N ILE A 357 20.56 -0.26 -19.88
CA ILE A 357 19.10 -0.13 -20.12
C ILE A 357 18.29 -0.32 -18.84
N VAL A 358 17.02 0.07 -18.91
CA VAL A 358 16.00 -0.14 -17.88
C VAL A 358 14.94 -1.06 -18.45
N ALA A 359 14.59 -2.12 -17.70
CA ALA A 359 13.40 -2.92 -17.97
C ALA A 359 12.32 -2.62 -16.92
N LYS A 360 11.11 -2.29 -17.34
CA LYS A 360 9.99 -2.00 -16.44
C LYS A 360 8.64 -2.42 -17.04
N PRO A 361 7.61 -2.70 -16.23
CA PRO A 361 6.25 -2.89 -16.73
C PRO A 361 5.71 -1.63 -17.43
N GLU A 362 5.02 -1.80 -18.57
CA GLU A 362 4.32 -0.72 -19.30
C GLU A 362 3.28 0.01 -18.43
N SER A 363 2.55 -0.75 -17.62
CA SER A 363 1.58 -0.27 -16.64
C SER A 363 1.96 -0.72 -15.23
N GLY A 364 1.58 0.04 -14.20
CA GLY A 364 1.88 -0.27 -12.80
C GLY A 364 2.52 0.89 -12.04
N SER A 365 2.61 0.74 -10.72
CA SER A 365 3.04 1.80 -9.79
C SER A 365 4.07 1.30 -8.76
N LEU A 366 4.55 2.21 -7.90
CA LEU A 366 5.44 1.90 -6.77
C LEU A 366 6.77 1.21 -7.15
N SER A 367 7.26 1.44 -8.38
CA SER A 367 8.52 0.86 -8.87
C SER A 367 8.59 -0.67 -8.75
N GLN A 368 7.43 -1.34 -8.80
CA GLN A 368 7.34 -2.80 -8.84
C GLN A 368 7.89 -3.32 -10.17
N ASN A 369 8.75 -4.34 -10.10
CA ASN A 369 9.43 -4.93 -11.25
C ASN A 369 10.19 -3.93 -12.15
N VAL A 370 10.61 -2.79 -11.59
CA VAL A 370 11.53 -1.87 -12.27
C VAL A 370 12.96 -2.33 -12.00
N PHE A 371 13.68 -2.65 -13.07
CA PHE A 371 15.07 -3.09 -13.06
C PHE A 371 15.93 -2.06 -13.79
N PRO A 372 16.48 -1.07 -13.07
CA PRO A 372 17.33 -0.05 -13.67
C PRO A 372 18.76 -0.56 -13.88
N ASN A 373 19.51 0.13 -14.74
CA ASN A 373 20.95 -0.03 -14.90
C ASN A 373 21.40 -1.46 -15.26
N LEU A 374 20.62 -2.15 -16.10
CA LEU A 374 21.00 -3.45 -16.65
C LEU A 374 22.20 -3.26 -17.58
N GLN A 375 23.26 -4.01 -17.35
CA GLN A 375 24.55 -3.89 -18.05
C GLN A 375 24.76 -4.95 -19.12
N SER A 376 23.93 -6.00 -19.16
CA SER A 376 24.13 -7.13 -20.06
C SER A 376 22.82 -7.80 -20.47
N LEU A 377 22.90 -8.59 -21.54
CA LEU A 377 21.81 -9.42 -22.04
C LEU A 377 21.28 -10.41 -21.00
N ASP A 378 22.17 -11.01 -20.20
CA ASP A 378 21.75 -11.99 -19.20
C ASP A 378 20.95 -11.34 -18.07
N GLN A 379 21.38 -10.15 -17.62
CA GLN A 379 20.61 -9.37 -16.65
C GLN A 379 19.25 -8.96 -17.22
N LEU A 380 19.22 -8.54 -18.49
CA LEU A 380 17.97 -8.21 -19.18
C LEU A 380 17.02 -9.40 -19.25
N LYS A 381 17.49 -10.59 -19.63
CA LYS A 381 16.64 -11.79 -19.72
C LYS A 381 15.98 -12.12 -18.39
N VAL A 382 16.73 -12.04 -17.28
CA VAL A 382 16.19 -12.26 -15.94
C VAL A 382 15.14 -11.21 -15.58
N ALA A 383 15.45 -9.92 -15.77
CA ALA A 383 14.52 -8.83 -15.47
C ALA A 383 13.25 -8.90 -16.32
N ALA A 384 13.40 -9.16 -17.62
CA ALA A 384 12.32 -9.29 -18.59
C ALA A 384 11.40 -10.47 -18.24
N ALA A 385 11.96 -11.63 -17.86
CA ALA A 385 11.19 -12.80 -17.44
C ALA A 385 10.39 -12.53 -16.14
N MET A 386 10.97 -11.77 -15.20
CA MET A 386 10.26 -11.36 -13.97
C MET A 386 9.08 -10.43 -14.26
N ILE A 387 9.22 -9.52 -15.24
CA ILE A 387 8.13 -8.64 -15.67
C ILE A 387 7.05 -9.46 -16.38
N GLU A 388 7.43 -10.34 -17.30
CA GLU A 388 6.52 -11.22 -18.04
C GLU A 388 5.71 -12.12 -17.10
N ALA A 389 6.36 -12.70 -16.07
CA ALA A 389 5.70 -13.54 -15.07
C ALA A 389 4.61 -12.79 -14.26
N SER A 390 4.65 -11.45 -14.23
CA SER A 390 3.59 -10.63 -13.62
C SER A 390 2.40 -10.38 -14.56
N GLY A 391 2.46 -10.86 -15.80
CA GLY A 391 1.44 -10.64 -16.84
C GLY A 391 1.48 -9.25 -17.49
N ALA A 392 2.52 -8.46 -17.21
CA ALA A 392 2.69 -7.12 -17.74
C ALA A 392 3.58 -7.10 -19.00
N GLU A 393 3.31 -6.18 -19.92
CA GLU A 393 4.20 -5.93 -21.05
C GLU A 393 5.52 -5.28 -20.58
N ILE A 394 6.62 -5.68 -21.21
CA ILE A 394 7.99 -5.31 -20.90
C ILE A 394 8.36 -4.06 -21.69
N LYS A 395 8.50 -2.92 -21.01
CA LYS A 395 8.99 -1.69 -21.59
C LYS A 395 10.51 -1.57 -21.38
N LEU A 396 11.23 -1.31 -22.47
CA LEU A 396 12.67 -1.11 -22.47
C LEU A 396 13.05 0.33 -22.81
N GLU A 397 13.93 0.91 -22.00
CA GLU A 397 14.43 2.29 -22.16
C GLU A 397 15.94 2.37 -21.90
N SER A 398 16.62 3.40 -22.41
CA SER A 398 17.99 3.73 -22.01
C SER A 398 18.06 4.11 -20.53
N HIS A 399 19.11 3.69 -19.83
CA HIS A 399 19.35 4.13 -18.46
C HIS A 399 19.86 5.58 -18.41
N ILE A 400 19.28 6.38 -17.52
CA ILE A 400 19.68 7.76 -17.25
C ILE A 400 20.43 7.78 -15.92
N ASN A 401 21.66 8.28 -15.94
CA ASN A 401 22.47 8.44 -14.75
C ASN A 401 22.09 9.72 -14.02
N GLY A 402 21.91 9.66 -12.71
CA GLY A 402 21.71 10.85 -11.90
C GLY A 402 20.89 10.64 -10.66
N ARG A 403 20.55 11.77 -10.03
CA ARG A 403 19.65 11.88 -8.90
C ARG A 403 18.22 12.04 -9.42
N ASP A 404 17.26 11.65 -8.59
CA ASP A 404 15.85 11.66 -8.90
C ASP A 404 15.17 12.89 -8.29
N TYR A 405 14.39 13.60 -9.10
CA TYR A 405 13.71 14.84 -8.73
C TYR A 405 12.24 14.82 -9.08
N ARG A 406 11.42 15.47 -8.24
CA ARG A 406 10.01 15.76 -8.50
C ARG A 406 9.84 17.27 -8.66
N VAL A 407 9.52 17.72 -9.87
CA VAL A 407 9.16 19.12 -10.16
C VAL A 407 7.65 19.25 -10.11
N LEU A 408 7.14 20.27 -9.44
CA LEU A 408 5.70 20.53 -9.30
C LEU A 408 5.31 21.84 -10.00
N ILE A 409 4.35 21.73 -10.91
CA ILE A 409 3.66 22.86 -11.54
C ILE A 409 2.22 22.90 -11.00
N ILE A 410 1.79 24.08 -10.56
CA ILE A 410 0.42 24.35 -10.14
C ILE A 410 -0.07 25.55 -10.94
N ASN A 411 -1.21 25.40 -11.62
CA ASN A 411 -1.81 26.46 -12.45
C ASN A 411 -0.82 27.05 -13.46
N HIS A 412 -0.07 26.20 -14.16
CA HIS A 412 0.99 26.59 -15.09
C HIS A 412 2.11 27.45 -14.49
N GLN A 413 2.26 27.42 -13.16
CA GLN A 413 3.32 28.11 -12.44
C GLN A 413 4.19 27.10 -11.72
N TYR A 414 5.50 27.37 -11.70
CA TYR A 414 6.44 26.58 -10.94
C TYR A 414 6.19 26.73 -9.45
N ALA A 415 5.86 25.63 -8.78
CA ALA A 415 5.49 25.60 -7.38
C ALA A 415 6.64 25.11 -6.48
N GLY A 416 7.46 24.17 -6.96
CA GLY A 416 8.62 23.69 -6.22
C GLY A 416 9.30 22.48 -6.85
N CYS A 417 10.48 22.14 -6.34
CA CYS A 417 11.23 20.96 -6.74
C CYS A 417 11.82 20.26 -5.51
N VAL A 418 11.70 18.94 -5.45
CA VAL A 418 12.33 18.12 -4.41
C VAL A 418 13.18 17.02 -5.02
N GLU A 419 14.40 16.84 -4.51
CA GLU A 419 15.19 15.64 -4.73
C GLU A 419 14.63 14.52 -3.85
N ARG A 420 14.40 13.34 -4.42
CA ARG A 420 13.94 12.16 -3.69
C ARG A 420 15.11 11.20 -3.53
N ARG A 421 15.48 10.89 -2.29
CA ARG A 421 16.60 10.00 -1.99
C ARG A 421 16.10 8.71 -1.34
N PRO A 422 16.64 7.53 -1.68
CA PRO A 422 16.40 6.32 -0.92
C PRO A 422 16.75 6.51 0.57
N ALA A 423 16.18 5.68 1.43
CA ALA A 423 16.48 5.72 2.86
C ALA A 423 18.00 5.61 3.08
N ASN A 424 18.56 6.49 3.90
CA ASN A 424 20.00 6.63 4.06
C ASN A 424 20.37 7.11 5.47
N VAL A 425 21.65 6.95 5.80
CA VAL A 425 22.32 7.56 6.96
C VAL A 425 23.54 8.33 6.44
N THR A 426 23.89 9.44 7.09
CA THR A 426 25.12 10.19 6.78
C THR A 426 26.06 10.11 7.96
N GLY A 427 27.31 9.73 7.71
CA GLY A 427 28.35 9.62 8.72
C GLY A 427 28.70 10.97 9.33
N ASP A 428 28.86 10.99 10.64
CA ASP A 428 29.39 12.13 11.39
C ASP A 428 30.80 11.86 11.95
N GLY A 429 31.40 10.72 11.58
CA GLY A 429 32.71 10.29 12.05
C GLY A 429 32.74 9.80 13.51
N ILE A 430 31.60 9.73 14.20
CA ILE A 430 31.50 9.40 15.62
C ILE A 430 30.55 8.22 15.85
N HIS A 431 29.34 8.29 15.29
CA HIS A 431 28.29 7.30 15.52
C HIS A 431 28.39 6.12 14.56
N THR A 432 28.03 4.93 15.06
CA THR A 432 27.90 3.74 14.22
C THR A 432 26.67 3.84 13.32
N ILE A 433 26.62 3.06 12.24
CA ILE A 433 25.44 2.97 11.36
C ILE A 433 24.17 2.66 12.15
N ARG A 434 24.24 1.78 13.17
CA ARG A 434 23.12 1.49 14.08
C ARG A 434 22.65 2.75 14.82
N GLN A 435 23.59 3.50 15.38
CA GLN A 435 23.27 4.73 16.12
C GLN A 435 22.70 5.80 15.20
N LEU A 436 23.31 6.00 14.02
CA LEU A 436 22.81 6.91 12.98
C LEU A 436 21.39 6.53 12.56
N PHE A 437 21.10 5.25 12.36
CA PHE A 437 19.75 4.76 12.05
C PHE A 437 18.73 5.13 13.15
N HIS A 438 19.08 4.95 14.43
CA HIS A 438 18.20 5.31 15.54
C HIS A 438 18.01 6.82 15.66
N LEU A 439 19.08 7.61 15.51
CA LEU A 439 19.02 9.09 15.51
C LEU A 439 18.14 9.59 14.37
N ARG A 440 18.35 9.07 13.16
CA ARG A 440 17.54 9.37 11.97
C ARG A 440 16.04 9.11 12.19
N ASN A 441 15.69 8.06 12.94
CA ASN A 441 14.30 7.69 13.27
C ASN A 441 13.67 8.54 14.38
N GLN A 442 14.48 9.27 15.16
CA GLN A 442 14.03 10.21 16.18
C GLN A 442 13.83 11.63 15.62
N GLU A 443 14.15 11.87 14.35
CA GLU A 443 13.97 13.18 13.74
C GLU A 443 12.50 13.61 13.68
N ALA A 444 12.28 14.90 13.93
CA ALA A 444 10.95 15.49 13.94
C ALA A 444 10.24 15.29 12.60
N GLY A 445 9.00 14.81 12.66
CA GLY A 445 8.16 14.56 11.50
C GLY A 445 8.26 13.14 10.92
N ARG A 446 9.18 12.29 11.41
CA ARG A 446 9.16 10.86 11.08
C ARG A 446 8.15 10.10 11.90
N GLY A 447 7.07 9.70 11.24
CA GLY A 447 6.01 8.88 11.83
C GLY A 447 6.17 7.39 11.49
N ASP A 448 5.48 6.56 12.26
CA ASP A 448 5.34 5.15 11.91
C ASP A 448 4.62 5.00 10.56
N ARG A 449 4.90 3.92 9.81
CA ARG A 449 4.27 3.69 8.49
C ARG A 449 2.76 3.46 8.53
N TYR A 450 2.22 3.11 9.69
CA TYR A 450 0.78 2.94 9.93
C TYR A 450 0.14 4.19 10.54
N GLU A 451 0.94 5.20 10.89
CA GLU A 451 0.43 6.47 11.39
C GLU A 451 -0.24 7.25 10.26
N ALA A 452 -1.46 7.75 10.53
CA ALA A 452 -2.18 8.60 9.60
C ALA A 452 -1.44 9.93 9.43
N HIS A 453 -1.46 10.47 8.21
CA HIS A 453 -0.94 11.82 7.90
C HIS A 453 0.56 12.03 8.08
N THR A 454 1.34 10.98 7.80
CA THR A 454 2.80 11.03 7.78
C THR A 454 3.31 11.14 6.35
N THR A 455 4.15 12.16 6.07
CA THR A 455 4.88 12.28 4.79
C THR A 455 6.25 11.59 4.89
N LEU A 456 6.93 11.79 6.02
CA LEU A 456 8.25 11.22 6.29
C LEU A 456 8.07 10.00 7.18
N HIS A 457 8.36 8.81 6.67
CA HIS A 457 8.23 7.60 7.49
C HIS A 457 9.55 7.27 8.19
N GLN A 458 9.48 6.52 9.28
CA GLN A 458 10.66 5.92 9.88
C GLN A 458 11.39 5.01 8.87
N LEU A 459 12.71 5.00 8.97
CA LEU A 459 13.62 4.13 8.25
C LEU A 459 13.37 2.68 8.68
N VAL A 460 13.39 1.77 7.71
CA VAL A 460 13.25 0.33 7.92
C VAL A 460 14.59 -0.35 7.66
N PHE A 461 14.95 -1.30 8.51
CA PHE A 461 16.13 -2.15 8.34
C PHE A 461 15.69 -3.57 7.98
N ASP A 462 15.81 -3.94 6.72
CA ASP A 462 15.35 -5.22 6.17
C ASP A 462 16.47 -5.98 5.44
N GLN A 463 16.11 -7.00 4.64
CA GLN A 463 17.07 -7.79 3.90
C GLN A 463 17.83 -6.95 2.85
N THR A 464 17.19 -5.94 2.26
CA THR A 464 17.86 -5.04 1.32
C THR A 464 18.93 -4.23 2.04
N SER A 465 18.64 -3.69 3.23
CA SER A 465 19.63 -2.99 4.05
C SER A 465 20.80 -3.88 4.44
N ARG A 466 20.54 -5.15 4.80
CA ARG A 466 21.60 -6.14 5.11
C ARG A 466 22.49 -6.42 3.90
N SER A 467 21.90 -6.72 2.75
CA SER A 467 22.66 -6.99 1.53
C SER A 467 23.52 -5.80 1.10
N LEU A 468 23.04 -4.57 1.26
CA LEU A 468 23.82 -3.37 0.95
C LEU A 468 25.01 -3.18 1.90
N LEU A 469 24.85 -3.48 3.19
CA LEU A 469 25.96 -3.45 4.14
C LEU A 469 27.02 -4.49 3.79
N ASP A 470 26.59 -5.73 3.54
CA ASP A 470 27.48 -6.84 3.18
C ASP A 470 28.27 -6.52 1.90
N GLN A 471 27.61 -5.95 0.89
CA GLN A 471 28.25 -5.53 -0.36
C GLN A 471 29.28 -4.41 -0.16
N ALA A 472 29.03 -3.49 0.77
CA ALA A 472 29.95 -2.41 1.11
C ALA A 472 31.07 -2.85 2.07
N GLY A 473 31.02 -4.09 2.59
CA GLY A 473 31.94 -4.55 3.65
C GLY A 473 31.71 -3.85 4.99
N TYR A 474 30.53 -3.27 5.19
CA TYR A 474 30.15 -2.57 6.41
C TYR A 474 29.36 -3.47 7.35
N THR A 475 29.38 -3.12 8.63
CA THR A 475 28.55 -3.72 9.67
C THR A 475 27.76 -2.64 10.39
N LEU A 476 26.75 -3.03 11.18
CA LEU A 476 26.00 -2.08 12.02
C LEU A 476 26.87 -1.32 13.03
N GLU A 477 28.06 -1.84 13.36
CA GLU A 477 29.02 -1.22 14.27
C GLU A 477 30.08 -0.37 13.54
N THR A 478 29.98 -0.27 12.21
CA THR A 478 30.86 0.60 11.41
C THR A 478 30.52 2.06 11.70
N VAL A 479 31.54 2.88 11.98
CA VAL A 479 31.42 4.34 12.02
C VAL A 479 31.72 4.88 10.63
N LEU A 480 30.71 5.49 10.01
CA LEU A 480 30.87 6.07 8.68
C LEU A 480 31.74 7.34 8.75
N PRO A 481 32.66 7.55 7.80
CA PRO A 481 33.40 8.81 7.68
C PRO A 481 32.49 10.03 7.65
N LEU A 482 32.99 11.15 8.17
CA LEU A 482 32.25 12.41 8.20
C LEU A 482 31.82 12.82 6.78
N GLY A 483 30.50 12.99 6.59
CA GLY A 483 29.88 13.38 5.32
C GLY A 483 29.60 12.23 4.36
N GLU A 484 30.03 11.00 4.65
CA GLU A 484 29.75 9.85 3.80
C GLU A 484 28.29 9.41 3.95
N MET A 485 27.56 9.38 2.84
CA MET A 485 26.18 8.88 2.82
C MET A 485 26.15 7.40 2.48
N PHE A 486 25.47 6.61 3.30
CA PHE A 486 25.20 5.21 3.05
C PHE A 486 23.70 4.97 2.86
N TYR A 487 23.33 4.40 1.72
CA TYR A 487 21.95 4.03 1.42
C TYR A 487 21.58 2.70 2.07
N LEU A 488 20.45 2.68 2.77
CA LEU A 488 19.85 1.50 3.40
C LEU A 488 18.84 0.81 2.48
N GLN A 489 18.46 1.45 1.37
CA GLN A 489 17.50 0.97 0.39
C GLN A 489 17.99 1.31 -1.03
N THR A 490 17.69 0.45 -2.00
CA THR A 490 18.01 0.70 -3.42
C THR A 490 16.95 1.51 -4.14
N LYS A 491 15.72 1.53 -3.62
CA LYS A 491 14.56 2.19 -4.22
C LYS A 491 14.10 3.37 -3.37
N ILE A 492 13.56 4.38 -4.05
CA ILE A 492 12.85 5.48 -3.41
C ILE A 492 11.44 4.99 -3.07
N THR A 493 11.17 4.80 -1.79
CA THR A 493 9.88 4.33 -1.29
C THR A 493 9.59 5.00 0.05
N ALA A 494 8.53 5.82 0.09
CA ALA A 494 8.15 6.62 1.25
C ALA A 494 8.11 5.78 2.53
N SER A 495 7.42 4.63 2.49
CA SER A 495 7.21 3.73 3.64
C SER A 495 8.47 3.03 4.17
N THR A 496 9.60 3.15 3.47
CA THR A 496 10.92 2.66 3.92
C THR A 496 11.82 3.77 4.49
N GLY A 497 11.31 5.00 4.54
CA GLY A 497 11.98 6.15 5.13
C GLY A 497 12.83 6.98 4.16
N SER A 498 12.40 7.10 2.89
CA SER A 498 13.03 7.99 1.90
C SER A 498 13.07 9.44 2.35
N ASP A 499 14.04 10.20 1.83
CA ASP A 499 14.17 11.64 2.06
C ASP A 499 13.66 12.46 0.89
N TYR A 500 13.21 13.67 1.21
CA TYR A 500 12.76 14.70 0.30
C TYR A 500 13.52 15.99 0.62
N VAL A 501 14.39 16.40 -0.30
CA VAL A 501 15.25 17.57 -0.14
C VAL A 501 14.75 18.67 -1.04
N ASP A 502 14.36 19.81 -0.47
CA ASP A 502 13.99 20.98 -1.25
C ASP A 502 15.17 21.46 -2.09
N CYS A 503 14.96 21.49 -3.40
CA CYS A 503 15.89 22.04 -4.38
C CYS A 503 15.18 23.04 -5.29
N THR A 504 14.12 23.68 -4.78
CA THR A 504 13.27 24.59 -5.53
C THR A 504 14.07 25.72 -6.19
N ASP A 505 14.98 26.33 -5.44
CA ASP A 505 15.79 27.47 -5.92
C ASP A 505 17.02 27.03 -6.73
N GLN A 506 17.29 25.71 -6.81
CA GLN A 506 18.42 25.15 -7.56
C GLN A 506 18.03 24.72 -8.97
N LEU A 507 16.73 24.54 -9.25
CA LEU A 507 16.26 24.04 -10.54
C LEU A 507 16.61 25.03 -11.66
N HIS A 508 17.30 24.54 -12.70
CA HIS A 508 17.72 25.39 -13.81
C HIS A 508 16.50 26.01 -14.52
N PRO A 509 16.51 27.33 -14.84
CA PRO A 509 15.38 28.01 -15.47
C PRO A 509 14.89 27.39 -16.78
N SER A 510 15.78 26.78 -17.57
CA SER A 510 15.37 26.10 -18.82
C SER A 510 14.46 24.90 -18.55
N ILE A 511 14.68 24.18 -17.44
CA ILE A 511 13.87 23.02 -17.05
C ILE A 511 12.50 23.51 -16.54
N VAL A 512 12.49 24.60 -15.78
CA VAL A 512 11.26 25.28 -15.35
C VAL A 512 10.41 25.66 -16.55
N GLN A 513 11.01 26.30 -17.55
CA GLN A 513 10.30 26.75 -18.74
C GLN A 513 9.71 25.57 -19.53
N GLN A 514 10.48 24.50 -19.73
CA GLN A 514 10.00 23.26 -20.37
C GLN A 514 8.77 22.67 -19.66
N CYS A 515 8.79 22.62 -18.33
CA CYS A 515 7.66 22.14 -17.54
C CYS A 515 6.42 23.03 -17.68
N ILE A 516 6.60 24.36 -17.67
CA ILE A 516 5.51 25.34 -17.82
C ILE A 516 4.90 25.22 -19.21
N ASP A 517 5.72 25.23 -20.27
CA ASP A 517 5.27 25.13 -21.66
C ASP A 517 4.50 23.82 -21.90
N PHE A 518 5.03 22.69 -21.41
CA PHE A 518 4.33 21.40 -21.48
C PHE A 518 3.00 21.42 -20.72
N SER A 519 2.94 22.08 -19.56
CA SER A 519 1.72 22.13 -18.75
C SER A 519 0.55 22.83 -19.45
N HIS A 520 0.81 23.81 -20.31
CA HIS A 520 -0.23 24.59 -21.00
C HIS A 520 -1.11 23.80 -21.96
N GLN A 521 -0.70 22.58 -22.31
CA GLN A 521 -1.49 21.69 -23.16
C GLN A 521 -2.65 21.02 -22.43
N TYR A 522 -2.60 21.00 -21.10
CA TYR A 522 -3.59 20.35 -20.25
C TYR A 522 -4.40 21.38 -19.49
N SER A 523 -5.67 21.06 -19.23
CA SER A 523 -6.54 21.88 -18.37
C SER A 523 -6.46 21.49 -16.89
N THR A 524 -5.51 20.62 -16.53
CA THR A 524 -5.29 20.21 -15.13
C THR A 524 -4.65 21.34 -14.32
N LEU A 525 -5.05 21.45 -13.06
CA LEU A 525 -4.47 22.42 -12.14
C LEU A 525 -3.08 22.00 -11.66
N THR A 526 -2.77 20.70 -11.66
CA THR A 526 -1.51 20.17 -11.13
C THR A 526 -0.82 19.26 -12.11
N LEU A 527 0.49 19.42 -12.21
CA LEU A 527 1.36 18.51 -12.97
C LEU A 527 2.65 18.31 -12.19
N GLY A 528 2.99 17.06 -11.90
CA GLY A 528 4.28 16.71 -11.32
C GLY A 528 5.12 15.94 -12.32
N PHE A 529 6.35 16.37 -12.53
CA PHE A 529 7.32 15.73 -13.41
C PHE A 529 8.36 14.99 -12.59
N ASP A 530 8.69 13.77 -13.03
CA ASP A 530 9.79 12.97 -12.49
C ASP A 530 10.96 13.09 -13.44
N LEU A 531 12.09 13.51 -12.90
CA LEU A 531 13.26 13.89 -13.67
C LEU A 531 14.49 13.20 -13.08
N ILE A 532 15.37 12.71 -13.94
CA ILE A 532 16.66 12.15 -13.54
C ILE A 532 17.78 12.98 -14.16
N THR A 533 18.70 13.48 -13.35
CA THR A 533 19.87 14.25 -13.82
C THR A 533 21.00 14.21 -12.79
N THR A 534 22.25 14.28 -13.24
CA THR A 534 23.43 14.37 -12.36
C THR A 534 23.46 15.71 -11.60
N ASP A 535 23.02 16.78 -12.26
CA ASP A 535 22.92 18.13 -11.71
C ASP A 535 21.61 18.80 -12.16
N ILE A 536 20.81 19.25 -11.19
CA ILE A 536 19.51 19.90 -11.46
C ILE A 536 19.65 21.39 -11.78
N SER A 537 20.82 21.96 -11.51
CA SER A 537 21.15 23.37 -11.73
C SER A 537 21.67 23.67 -13.12
N ARG A 538 21.75 22.66 -13.99
CA ARG A 538 22.21 22.77 -15.38
C ARG A 538 21.15 22.26 -16.36
N PRO A 539 21.16 22.70 -17.63
CA PRO A 539 20.28 22.15 -18.66
C PRO A 539 20.42 20.63 -18.82
N LEU A 540 19.31 19.92 -19.00
CA LEU A 540 19.30 18.45 -19.14
C LEU A 540 20.18 17.93 -20.28
N ILE A 541 20.27 18.70 -21.38
CA ILE A 541 21.10 18.33 -22.53
C ILE A 541 22.59 18.29 -22.18
N GLU A 542 23.03 19.10 -21.22
CA GLU A 542 24.44 19.13 -20.76
C GLU A 542 24.73 18.02 -19.76
N THR A 543 23.73 17.65 -18.95
CA THR A 543 23.90 16.65 -17.89
C THR A 543 23.59 15.22 -18.34
N GLY A 544 23.04 15.06 -19.55
CA GLY A 544 22.47 13.81 -20.02
C GLY A 544 21.19 13.40 -19.28
N GLY A 545 20.53 14.36 -18.63
CA GLY A 545 19.30 14.13 -17.88
C GLY A 545 18.05 14.01 -18.75
N ALA A 546 16.98 13.50 -18.15
CA ALA A 546 15.73 13.28 -18.85
C ALA A 546 14.50 13.30 -17.93
N PHE A 547 13.36 13.65 -18.51
CA PHE A 547 12.03 13.47 -17.94
C PHE A 547 11.60 12.01 -18.08
N ASN A 548 11.39 11.35 -16.94
CA ASN A 548 11.03 9.94 -16.87
C ASN A 548 9.51 9.72 -16.89
N GLU A 549 8.74 10.59 -16.22
CA GLU A 549 7.27 10.55 -16.25
C GLU A 549 6.67 11.91 -15.84
N TYR A 550 5.36 12.07 -16.07
CA TYR A 550 4.57 13.12 -15.43
C TYR A 550 3.26 12.54 -14.87
N ASN A 551 2.69 13.25 -13.89
CA ASN A 551 1.52 12.83 -13.13
C ASN A 551 0.57 14.01 -12.92
N PHE A 552 -0.73 13.81 -13.17
CA PHE A 552 -1.75 14.85 -12.97
C PHE A 552 -2.13 15.04 -11.51
N ILE A 553 -1.89 14.02 -10.68
CA ILE A 553 -2.21 14.02 -9.25
C ILE A 553 -0.94 13.80 -8.42
N PRO A 554 0.06 14.71 -8.53
CA PRO A 554 1.35 14.54 -7.87
C PRO A 554 1.22 14.69 -6.36
N TYR A 555 2.12 14.09 -5.58
CA TYR A 555 2.15 14.25 -4.11
C TYR A 555 2.66 15.64 -3.72
N VAL A 556 1.74 16.57 -3.45
CA VAL A 556 2.09 17.96 -3.07
C VAL A 556 2.72 18.04 -1.67
N ASP A 557 2.41 17.08 -0.81
CA ASP A 557 2.91 17.02 0.55
C ASP A 557 4.42 16.80 0.63
N LEU A 558 5.05 16.29 -0.43
CA LEU A 558 6.52 16.19 -0.54
C LEU A 558 7.18 17.57 -0.49
N HIS A 559 6.53 18.59 -1.05
CA HIS A 559 7.02 19.96 -1.10
C HIS A 559 6.66 20.74 0.18
N GLU A 560 5.47 20.51 0.73
CA GLU A 560 5.03 21.12 1.99
C GLU A 560 5.79 20.60 3.22
N ASN A 561 6.17 19.32 3.19
CA ASN A 561 6.68 18.60 4.35
C ASN A 561 8.03 17.93 4.07
N CYS A 562 8.85 18.50 3.17
CA CYS A 562 10.23 18.04 2.97
C CYS A 562 11.01 18.01 4.30
N ASN A 563 11.95 17.08 4.43
CA ASN A 563 12.76 16.95 5.65
C ASN A 563 14.04 17.77 5.62
N ILE A 564 14.56 18.10 4.43
CA ILE A 564 15.79 18.87 4.27
C ILE A 564 15.50 20.08 3.37
N GLY A 565 15.96 21.26 3.78
CA GLY A 565 15.73 22.52 3.06
C GLY A 565 14.42 23.22 3.44
N GLN A 566 13.93 24.09 2.56
CA GLN A 566 12.78 24.94 2.86
C GLN A 566 11.46 24.27 2.47
N LYS A 567 10.54 24.17 3.42
CA LYS A 567 9.15 23.75 3.17
C LYS A 567 8.44 24.78 2.31
N ARG A 568 7.87 24.35 1.18
CA ARG A 568 7.18 25.23 0.21
C ARG A 568 5.67 25.14 0.43
N PRO A 569 4.95 26.25 0.71
CA PRO A 569 3.50 26.25 0.96
C PRO A 569 2.71 26.10 -0.35
N VAL A 570 2.93 25.01 -1.09
CA VAL A 570 2.41 24.81 -2.44
C VAL A 570 0.88 24.65 -2.48
N CYS A 571 0.25 24.15 -1.41
CA CYS A 571 -1.21 24.11 -1.30
C CYS A 571 -1.83 25.51 -1.35
N ARG A 572 -1.08 26.54 -0.94
CA ARG A 572 -1.54 27.93 -1.07
C ARG A 572 -1.89 28.27 -2.51
N LEU A 573 -1.08 27.80 -3.47
CA LEU A 573 -1.28 28.08 -4.89
C LEU A 573 -2.56 27.41 -5.44
N LEU A 574 -2.89 26.20 -4.95
CA LEU A 574 -4.14 25.53 -5.28
C LEU A 574 -5.33 26.37 -4.82
N TRP A 575 -5.31 26.79 -3.55
CA TRP A 575 -6.42 27.55 -2.98
C TRP A 575 -6.50 28.99 -3.51
N ASP A 576 -5.37 29.62 -3.85
CA ASP A 576 -5.35 30.93 -4.51
C ASP A 576 -6.09 30.85 -5.86
N TYR A 577 -5.89 29.76 -6.62
CA TYR A 577 -6.65 29.52 -7.84
C TYR A 577 -8.14 29.32 -7.57
N ILE A 578 -8.51 28.52 -6.57
CA ILE A 578 -9.91 28.27 -6.22
C ILE A 578 -10.62 29.57 -5.82
N GLU A 579 -10.00 30.40 -4.98
CA GLU A 579 -10.58 31.65 -4.53
C GLU A 579 -10.70 32.68 -5.66
N LYS A 580 -9.72 32.74 -6.57
CA LYS A 580 -9.80 33.61 -7.75
C LYS A 580 -10.97 33.25 -8.67
N HIS A 581 -11.41 32.00 -8.63
CA HIS A 581 -12.53 31.48 -9.43
C HIS A 581 -13.75 31.14 -8.56
N ALA A 582 -13.89 31.80 -7.40
CA ALA A 582 -14.96 31.53 -6.45
C ALA A 582 -16.36 31.87 -6.99
N ASP A 583 -16.45 32.72 -8.01
CA ASP A 583 -17.68 33.00 -8.77
C ASP A 583 -18.24 31.75 -9.47
N ARG A 584 -17.37 30.78 -9.79
CA ARG A 584 -17.74 29.48 -10.38
C ARG A 584 -18.06 28.43 -9.32
N ILE A 585 -17.88 28.73 -8.03
CA ILE A 585 -18.29 27.88 -6.92
C ILE A 585 -19.79 28.09 -6.70
N VAL A 586 -20.62 27.29 -7.39
CA VAL A 586 -22.08 27.31 -7.26
C VAL A 586 -22.60 25.88 -7.23
N THR A 587 -23.36 25.51 -6.19
CA THR A 587 -24.21 24.30 -6.12
C THR A 587 -25.64 24.68 -6.57
N ALA A 588 -26.46 23.87 -7.24
CA ALA A 588 -26.55 22.42 -7.28
C ALA A 588 -27.08 21.95 -8.65
N GLU A 589 -26.41 20.97 -9.25
CA GLU A 589 -26.98 19.92 -10.12
C GLU A 589 -25.82 18.97 -10.48
N PHE A 590 -25.49 18.08 -9.55
CA PHE A 590 -24.51 17.03 -9.76
C PHE A 590 -25.21 15.84 -10.42
N GLN A 591 -25.29 15.85 -11.76
CA GLN A 591 -25.35 14.61 -12.51
C GLN A 591 -23.90 14.08 -12.62
N PRO A 592 -23.59 12.90 -12.04
CA PRO A 592 -22.28 12.27 -12.22
C PRO A 592 -22.12 11.86 -13.68
N PHE A 593 -21.00 12.23 -14.30
CA PHE A 593 -20.51 11.57 -15.51
C PHE A 593 -19.66 10.37 -15.11
#